data_AF-A0AAW4QK86-F1
#
_entry.id   AF-A0AAW4QK86-F1
#
_cell.length_a   1.000
_cell.length_b   1.000
_cell.length_c   1.000
_cell.angle_alpha   90.00
_cell.angle_beta   90.00
_cell.angle_gamma   90.00
#
_symmetry.space_group_name_H-M   'P 1'
#
loop_
_entity.id
_entity.type
_entity.pdbx_description
1 polymer ?
#
loop_
_entity_poly.entity_id
_entity_poly.type
_entity_poly.pdbx_seq_one_letter_code
_entity_poly.pdbx_strand_id
1 'polypeptide(L)'
;MRIKINLNYLKKFPLVDVSGRLIQITEEETHPVILIPERYRYTDLKNDLAQITEYYQEISEKEPKILFIKNSQPIYTFIPSIPWIEHYPVVEILTLKNSTYWERNILSGEIYPPLKIKIGSLSKERLFELIEESQLRDNLQLSFPYTQTEEIAVKVLSRSFHYLIQIFLRTFFSFFLLSYVMLCIYFVYNCRKIAIFRSSGYSLFETYKDFFMMNLIKWGTTSVIFLFLIEREPKYLFNIFFFSFIGSILSVVFILSTEKKSQLLLMNGG
;
A
#
# COMPACT_ATOMS: atom_id res chain seq x y z
N MET A 1 9.00 17.10 -8.47
CA MET A 1 7.93 16.31 -9.13
C MET A 1 7.98 16.58 -10.62
N ARG A 2 8.27 15.57 -11.45
CA ARG A 2 8.28 15.72 -12.92
C ARG A 2 6.89 15.38 -13.45
N ILE A 3 6.35 16.22 -14.33
CA ILE A 3 5.06 15.96 -14.99
C ILE A 3 5.33 15.41 -16.39
N LYS A 4 4.61 14.37 -16.80
CA LYS A 4 4.67 13.82 -18.14
C LYS A 4 3.34 14.03 -18.85
N ILE A 5 3.38 14.57 -20.06
CA ILE A 5 2.19 14.78 -20.91
C ILE A 5 2.47 14.27 -22.32
N ASN A 6 1.42 13.90 -23.06
CA ASN A 6 1.55 13.48 -24.45
C ASN A 6 0.99 14.54 -25.42
N LEU A 7 1.16 14.32 -26.72
CA LEU A 7 0.67 15.27 -27.73
C LEU A 7 -0.87 15.38 -27.75
N ASN A 8 -1.60 14.34 -27.34
CA ASN A 8 -3.06 14.40 -27.21
C ASN A 8 -3.50 15.32 -26.07
N TYR A 9 -2.71 15.42 -25.00
CA TYR A 9 -2.91 16.39 -23.93
C TYR A 9 -2.71 17.81 -24.46
N LEU A 10 -1.59 18.08 -25.14
CA LEU A 10 -1.27 19.43 -25.65
C LEU A 10 -2.28 19.96 -26.68
N LYS A 11 -2.92 19.06 -27.45
CA LYS A 11 -4.04 19.44 -28.34
C LYS A 11 -5.25 20.00 -27.59
N LYS A 12 -5.49 19.55 -26.35
CA LYS A 12 -6.62 19.98 -25.52
C LYS A 12 -6.25 21.10 -24.54
N PHE A 13 -5.05 21.03 -23.98
CA PHE A 13 -4.50 21.95 -23.00
C PHE A 13 -3.17 22.49 -23.52
N PRO A 14 -3.20 23.45 -24.46
CA PRO A 14 -1.99 23.98 -25.07
C PRO A 14 -1.13 24.73 -24.06
N LEU A 15 0.18 24.57 -24.20
CA LEU A 15 1.18 25.36 -23.51
C LEU A 15 1.85 26.33 -24.49
N VAL A 16 2.28 27.47 -23.97
CA VAL A 16 2.99 28.50 -24.75
C VAL A 16 4.44 28.67 -24.30
N ASP A 17 5.30 28.95 -25.26
CA ASP A 17 6.69 29.34 -25.03
C ASP A 17 6.79 30.75 -24.42
N VAL A 18 8.02 31.16 -24.07
CA VAL A 18 8.31 32.50 -23.54
C VAL A 18 7.85 33.64 -24.47
N SER A 19 7.82 33.42 -25.78
CA SER A 19 7.33 34.40 -26.77
C SER A 19 5.81 34.40 -26.94
N GLY A 20 5.10 33.52 -26.24
CA GLY A 20 3.65 33.36 -26.35
C GLY A 20 3.19 32.51 -27.54
N ARG A 21 4.10 31.83 -28.24
CA ARG A 21 3.77 30.90 -29.32
C ARG A 21 3.42 29.53 -28.74
N LEU A 22 2.48 28.84 -29.37
CA LEU A 22 2.08 27.49 -28.96
C LEU A 22 3.26 26.52 -29.12
N ILE A 23 3.45 25.66 -28.13
CA ILE A 23 4.40 24.54 -28.23
C ILE A 23 3.86 23.53 -29.23
N GLN A 24 4.58 23.34 -30.33
CA GLN A 24 4.26 22.37 -31.38
C GLN A 24 5.38 21.35 -31.49
N ILE A 25 5.05 20.09 -31.25
CA ILE A 25 5.96 18.94 -31.34
C ILE A 25 5.26 17.86 -32.17
N THR A 26 6.04 17.13 -32.97
CA THR A 26 5.55 16.08 -33.87
C THR A 26 5.65 14.71 -33.19
N GLU A 27 4.79 13.76 -33.56
CA GLU A 27 4.86 12.38 -33.04
C GLU A 27 6.16 11.65 -33.42
N GLU A 28 6.82 12.12 -34.49
CA GLU A 28 8.10 11.59 -34.98
C GLU A 28 9.32 12.11 -34.20
N GLU A 29 9.14 13.04 -33.26
CA GLU A 29 10.25 13.52 -32.44
C GLU A 29 10.84 12.38 -31.62
N THR A 30 12.13 12.14 -31.78
CA THR A 30 12.82 11.01 -31.16
C THR A 30 13.69 11.41 -29.97
N HIS A 31 13.95 12.71 -29.78
CA HIS A 31 14.67 13.24 -28.62
C HIS A 31 13.69 13.46 -27.46
N PRO A 32 14.14 13.29 -26.20
CA PRO A 32 13.36 13.73 -25.05
C PRO A 32 13.06 15.23 -25.17
N VAL A 33 11.82 15.65 -24.98
CA VAL A 33 11.45 17.07 -25.03
C VAL A 33 11.04 17.55 -23.65
N ILE A 34 11.79 18.52 -23.13
CA ILE A 34 11.73 18.96 -21.75
C ILE A 34 11.33 20.45 -21.71
N LEU A 35 10.18 20.74 -21.13
CA LEU A 35 9.71 22.10 -20.92
C LEU A 35 10.07 22.58 -19.51
N ILE A 36 10.69 23.75 -19.43
CA ILE A 36 11.11 24.38 -18.18
C ILE A 36 10.46 25.76 -18.04
N PRO A 37 9.76 26.06 -16.94
CA PRO A 37 9.25 27.41 -16.68
C PRO A 37 10.38 28.46 -16.65
N GLU A 38 10.16 29.60 -17.28
CA GLU A 38 11.16 30.67 -17.41
C GLU A 38 11.65 31.24 -16.07
N ARG A 39 10.93 31.06 -14.96
CA ARG A 39 11.41 31.41 -13.60
C ARG A 39 12.72 30.71 -13.23
N TYR A 40 12.98 29.54 -13.81
CA TYR A 40 14.23 28.80 -13.59
C TYR A 40 15.35 29.22 -14.55
N ARG A 41 15.14 30.22 -15.41
CA ARG A 41 16.15 30.71 -16.36
C ARG A 41 17.29 31.49 -15.69
N TYR A 42 17.07 32.01 -14.49
CA TYR A 42 17.99 32.96 -13.83
C TYR A 42 18.71 32.40 -12.59
N THR A 43 18.37 31.19 -12.16
CA THR A 43 19.11 30.38 -11.17
C THR A 43 20.19 29.61 -11.91
N ASP A 44 21.40 29.41 -11.34
CA ASP A 44 22.63 28.76 -11.88
C ASP A 44 22.46 27.87 -13.14
N LEU A 45 22.05 28.50 -14.24
CA LEU A 45 21.30 27.84 -15.31
C LEU A 45 22.18 26.82 -16.03
N LYS A 46 23.47 27.14 -16.12
CA LYS A 46 24.43 26.35 -16.87
C LYS A 46 24.71 25.01 -16.20
N ASN A 47 24.79 24.98 -14.87
CA ASN A 47 25.04 23.74 -14.14
C ASN A 47 23.76 22.90 -14.06
N ASP A 48 22.61 23.53 -13.82
CA ASP A 48 21.32 22.84 -13.73
C ASP A 48 20.91 22.23 -15.08
N LEU A 49 21.10 22.96 -16.19
CA LEU A 49 20.84 22.43 -17.53
C LEU A 49 21.82 21.32 -17.89
N ALA A 50 23.10 21.42 -17.50
CA ALA A 50 24.07 20.35 -17.74
C ALA A 50 23.65 19.05 -17.02
N GLN A 51 23.22 19.14 -15.76
CA GLN A 51 22.74 17.99 -14.99
C GLN A 51 21.47 17.37 -15.60
N ILE A 52 20.52 18.22 -16.04
CA ILE A 52 19.30 17.72 -16.72
C ILE A 52 19.68 17.02 -18.02
N THR A 53 20.57 17.62 -18.81
CA THR A 53 21.06 17.04 -20.06
C THR A 53 21.74 15.70 -19.84
N GLU A 54 22.65 15.62 -18.87
CA GLU A 54 23.37 14.39 -18.49
C GLU A 54 22.39 13.29 -18.06
N TYR A 55 21.45 13.60 -17.16
CA TYR A 55 20.42 12.65 -16.72
C TYR A 55 19.61 12.06 -17.87
N TYR A 56 19.19 12.88 -18.83
CA TYR A 56 18.40 12.41 -19.97
C TYR A 56 19.25 11.70 -21.03
N GLN A 57 20.52 12.08 -21.20
CA GLN A 57 21.46 11.38 -22.07
C GLN A 57 21.77 9.97 -21.55
N GLU A 58 21.94 9.79 -20.24
CA GLU A 58 22.14 8.47 -19.64
C GLU A 58 20.95 7.53 -19.88
N ILE A 59 19.72 8.07 -19.87
CA ILE A 59 18.50 7.26 -19.97
C ILE A 59 18.11 6.99 -21.43
N SER A 60 18.23 8.00 -22.29
CA SER A 60 17.68 7.96 -23.65
C SER A 60 18.76 7.81 -24.73
N GLU A 61 20.05 7.84 -24.38
CA GLU A 61 21.19 7.87 -25.30
C GLU A 61 21.14 9.05 -26.31
N LYS A 62 20.25 10.02 -26.10
CA LYS A 62 20.05 11.18 -26.96
C LYS A 62 20.00 12.45 -26.15
N GLU A 63 20.50 13.52 -26.76
CA GLU A 63 20.46 14.84 -26.14
C GLU A 63 19.02 15.37 -26.06
N PRO A 64 18.55 15.81 -24.87
CA PRO A 64 17.21 16.34 -24.72
C PRO A 64 17.05 17.72 -25.39
N LYS A 65 15.88 17.96 -25.96
CA LYS A 65 15.45 19.28 -26.43
C LYS A 65 14.82 20.04 -25.27
N ILE A 66 15.53 21.05 -24.77
CA ILE A 66 15.06 21.89 -23.67
C ILE A 66 14.38 23.14 -24.23
N LEU A 67 13.12 23.35 -23.88
CA LEU A 67 12.31 24.50 -24.28
C LEU A 67 11.85 25.27 -23.03
N PHE A 68 11.95 26.59 -23.07
CA PHE A 68 11.42 27.43 -22.01
C PHE A 68 9.97 27.83 -22.27
N ILE A 69 9.14 27.70 -21.25
CA ILE A 69 7.72 28.08 -21.29
C ILE A 69 7.44 29.25 -20.34
N LYS A 70 6.39 30.03 -20.64
CA LYS A 70 5.95 31.10 -19.74
C LYS A 70 5.63 30.57 -18.35
N ASN A 71 5.91 31.39 -17.35
CA ASN A 71 5.49 31.12 -15.97
C ASN A 71 3.96 31.06 -15.84
N SER A 72 3.52 30.48 -14.71
CA SER A 72 2.12 30.49 -14.29
C SER A 72 1.15 29.86 -15.30
N GLN A 73 1.59 28.83 -16.00
CA GLN A 73 0.72 27.99 -16.83
C GLN A 73 0.29 26.75 -16.05
N PRO A 74 -0.88 26.75 -15.38
CA PRO A 74 -1.32 25.61 -14.60
C PRO A 74 -1.59 24.41 -15.50
N ILE A 75 -1.17 23.22 -15.06
CA ILE A 75 -1.37 21.96 -15.80
C ILE A 75 -2.64 21.32 -15.27
N TYR A 76 -3.63 21.18 -16.14
CA TYR A 76 -4.86 20.47 -15.81
C TYR A 76 -4.58 18.99 -15.55
N THR A 77 -5.17 18.43 -14.50
CA THR A 77 -5.11 16.99 -14.20
C THR A 77 -6.51 16.38 -14.23
N PHE A 78 -6.58 15.08 -14.50
CA PHE A 78 -7.82 14.32 -14.43
C PHE A 78 -8.08 13.72 -13.04
N ILE A 79 -7.40 14.23 -12.01
CA ILE A 79 -7.60 13.87 -10.60
C ILE A 79 -8.60 14.89 -10.03
N PRO A 80 -9.83 14.48 -9.66
CA PRO A 80 -10.88 15.41 -9.21
C PRO A 80 -10.47 16.30 -8.03
N SER A 81 -9.70 15.77 -7.09
CA SER A 81 -9.21 16.49 -5.91
C SER A 81 -8.06 17.47 -6.20
N ILE A 82 -7.37 17.34 -7.34
CA ILE A 82 -6.23 18.20 -7.72
C ILE A 82 -6.36 18.60 -9.20
N PRO A 83 -7.35 19.43 -9.56
CA PRO A 83 -7.66 19.71 -10.96
C PRO A 83 -6.55 20.48 -11.68
N TRP A 84 -5.71 21.22 -10.96
CA TRP A 84 -4.65 22.04 -11.54
C TRP A 84 -3.35 21.90 -10.73
N ILE A 85 -2.24 21.73 -11.43
CA ILE A 85 -0.90 21.81 -10.85
C ILE A 85 -0.27 23.14 -11.28
N GLU A 86 -0.17 24.07 -10.34
CA GLU A 86 0.40 25.40 -10.59
C GLU A 86 1.93 25.41 -10.48
N HIS A 87 2.47 24.53 -9.63
CA HIS A 87 3.88 24.49 -9.28
C HIS A 87 4.52 23.20 -9.76
N TYR A 88 5.33 23.32 -10.81
CA TYR A 88 6.12 22.23 -11.34
C TYR A 88 7.51 22.73 -11.77
N PRO A 89 8.57 21.93 -11.58
CA PRO A 89 9.91 22.25 -12.04
C PRO A 89 10.07 22.00 -13.55
N VAL A 90 9.52 20.89 -14.06
CA VAL A 90 9.75 20.40 -15.42
C VAL A 90 8.52 19.64 -15.92
N VAL A 91 8.23 19.79 -17.22
CA VAL A 91 7.23 19.00 -17.95
C VAL A 91 7.93 18.25 -19.09
N GLU A 92 7.79 16.94 -19.12
CA GLU A 92 8.31 16.09 -20.19
C GLU A 92 7.20 15.77 -21.19
N ILE A 93 7.51 15.92 -22.48
CA ILE A 93 6.57 15.65 -23.56
C ILE A 93 6.90 14.31 -24.21
N LEU A 94 5.93 13.42 -24.13
CA LEU A 94 5.97 12.08 -24.68
C LEU A 94 5.35 12.05 -26.08
N THR A 95 6.10 11.47 -27.01
CA THR A 95 5.72 11.13 -28.39
C THR A 95 5.80 9.62 -28.55
N LEU A 96 5.27 9.10 -29.66
CA LEU A 96 5.43 7.67 -29.99
C LEU A 96 6.89 7.23 -30.13
N LYS A 97 7.80 8.14 -30.54
CA LYS A 97 9.20 7.82 -30.82
C LYS A 97 10.17 8.14 -29.68
N ASN A 98 9.81 8.95 -28.70
CA ASN A 98 10.69 9.31 -27.57
C ASN A 98 10.27 8.68 -26.22
N SER A 99 9.19 7.91 -26.20
CA SER A 99 8.70 7.23 -24.99
C SER A 99 9.04 5.74 -24.99
N THR A 100 8.99 5.13 -23.82
CA THR A 100 9.06 3.67 -23.63
C THR A 100 7.68 3.02 -23.71
N TYR A 101 7.65 1.69 -23.86
CA TYR A 101 6.38 0.94 -23.79
C TYR A 101 5.66 1.16 -22.44
N TRP A 102 6.41 1.23 -21.33
CA TRP A 102 5.85 1.48 -20.00
C TRP A 102 5.17 2.84 -19.90
N GLU A 103 5.78 3.89 -20.45
CA GLU A 103 5.20 5.24 -20.45
C GLU A 103 3.98 5.38 -21.36
N ARG A 104 3.89 4.51 -22.38
CA ARG A 104 2.72 4.41 -23.26
C ARG A 104 1.65 3.47 -22.72
N ASN A 105 1.89 2.78 -21.60
CA ASN A 105 0.89 1.88 -21.05
C ASN A 105 -0.25 2.70 -20.45
N ILE A 106 -1.40 2.67 -21.12
CA ILE A 106 -2.62 3.37 -20.70
C ILE A 106 -3.51 2.52 -19.77
N LEU A 107 -3.22 1.23 -19.64
CA LEU A 107 -3.95 0.25 -18.84
C LEU A 107 -3.07 -0.21 -17.68
N SER A 108 -2.91 0.67 -16.68
CA SER A 108 -2.06 0.43 -15.51
C SER A 108 -2.80 -0.20 -14.32
N GLY A 109 -4.13 -0.28 -14.36
CA GLY A 109 -4.93 -0.69 -13.21
C GLY A 109 -4.95 0.34 -12.06
N GLU A 110 -4.35 1.52 -12.26
CA GLU A 110 -4.38 2.61 -11.29
C GLU A 110 -5.80 3.15 -11.10
N ILE A 111 -6.05 3.78 -9.95
CA ILE A 111 -7.32 4.43 -9.63
C ILE A 111 -7.60 5.60 -10.58
N TYR A 112 -6.56 6.31 -11.02
CA TYR A 112 -6.64 7.44 -11.95
C TYR A 112 -5.96 7.08 -13.28
N PRO A 113 -6.48 6.12 -14.06
CA PRO A 113 -5.81 5.70 -15.27
C PRO A 113 -5.81 6.86 -16.28
N PRO A 114 -4.75 6.98 -17.10
CA PRO A 114 -4.62 8.05 -18.08
C PRO A 114 -5.67 7.94 -19.20
N LEU A 115 -6.23 6.75 -19.42
CA LEU A 115 -7.30 6.55 -20.39
C LEU A 115 -8.65 7.04 -19.84
N LYS A 116 -9.23 8.05 -20.49
CA LYS A 116 -10.61 8.52 -20.25
C LYS A 116 -11.38 8.47 -21.56
N ILE A 117 -12.51 7.75 -21.56
CA ILE A 117 -13.38 7.61 -22.72
C ILE A 117 -14.54 8.60 -22.57
N LYS A 118 -14.72 9.47 -23.57
CA LYS A 118 -15.89 10.35 -23.62
C LYS A 118 -17.08 9.54 -24.11
N ILE A 119 -18.06 9.32 -23.25
CA ILE A 119 -19.23 8.45 -23.50
C ILE A 119 -20.29 9.17 -24.36
N GLY A 120 -20.33 10.51 -24.38
CA GLY A 120 -21.25 11.26 -25.25
C GLY A 120 -22.71 10.89 -24.97
N SER A 121 -23.44 10.50 -26.02
CA SER A 121 -24.82 9.97 -25.94
C SER A 121 -24.90 8.45 -25.81
N LEU A 122 -23.76 7.74 -25.79
CA LEU A 122 -23.73 6.29 -25.65
C LEU A 122 -24.20 5.92 -24.23
N SER A 123 -25.02 4.88 -24.09
CA SER A 123 -25.36 4.39 -22.75
C SER A 123 -24.18 3.64 -22.14
N LYS A 124 -24.13 3.58 -20.81
CA LYS A 124 -23.11 2.83 -20.07
C LYS A 124 -23.20 1.33 -20.42
N GLU A 125 -24.41 0.83 -20.60
CA GLU A 125 -24.73 -0.55 -20.95
C GLU A 125 -24.17 -0.90 -22.33
N ARG A 126 -24.37 -0.03 -23.34
CA ARG A 126 -23.83 -0.27 -24.68
C ARG A 126 -22.30 -0.23 -24.70
N LEU A 127 -21.68 0.63 -23.88
CA LEU A 127 -20.22 0.62 -23.71
C LEU A 127 -19.73 -0.72 -23.15
N PHE A 128 -20.43 -1.29 -22.16
CA PHE A 128 -20.08 -2.58 -21.60
C PHE A 128 -20.23 -3.73 -22.59
N GLU A 129 -21.33 -3.75 -23.35
CA GLU A 129 -21.51 -4.72 -24.42
C GLU A 129 -20.35 -4.65 -25.42
N LEU A 130 -19.95 -3.45 -25.85
CA LEU A 130 -18.81 -3.29 -26.76
C LEU A 130 -17.48 -3.76 -26.15
N ILE A 131 -17.27 -3.56 -24.84
CA ILE A 131 -16.07 -4.05 -24.13
C ILE A 131 -16.07 -5.58 -24.06
N GLU A 132 -17.23 -6.20 -23.85
CA GLU A 132 -17.37 -7.67 -23.85
C GLU A 132 -17.23 -8.26 -25.26
N GLU A 133 -17.91 -7.68 -26.25
CA GLU A 133 -17.81 -8.05 -27.68
C GLU A 133 -16.36 -7.97 -28.18
N SER A 134 -15.58 -7.01 -27.68
CA SER A 134 -14.17 -6.83 -28.05
C SER A 134 -13.18 -7.64 -27.22
N GLN A 135 -13.64 -8.47 -26.28
CA GLN A 135 -12.79 -9.26 -25.37
C GLN A 135 -11.80 -8.42 -24.56
N LEU A 136 -12.11 -7.13 -24.32
CA LEU A 136 -11.25 -6.21 -23.57
C LEU A 136 -11.58 -6.16 -22.07
N ARG A 137 -12.49 -7.01 -21.60
CA ARG A 137 -12.98 -6.99 -20.22
C ARG A 137 -11.88 -7.20 -19.19
N ASP A 138 -10.93 -8.08 -19.47
CA ASP A 138 -9.81 -8.39 -18.58
C ASP A 138 -8.84 -7.21 -18.43
N ASN A 139 -8.72 -6.40 -19.49
CA ASN A 139 -7.87 -5.21 -19.53
C ASN A 139 -8.55 -3.97 -18.94
N LEU A 140 -9.90 -3.95 -18.90
CA LEU A 140 -10.74 -2.85 -18.40
C LEU A 140 -11.61 -3.31 -17.23
N GLN A 141 -10.94 -3.74 -16.15
CA GLN A 141 -11.61 -4.25 -14.94
C GLN A 141 -12.48 -3.21 -14.23
N LEU A 142 -12.09 -1.94 -14.35
CA LEU A 142 -12.75 -0.81 -13.70
C LEU A 142 -13.22 0.20 -14.75
N SER A 143 -14.54 0.41 -14.77
CA SER A 143 -15.21 1.26 -15.76
C SER A 143 -16.35 2.01 -15.08
N PHE A 144 -16.07 3.26 -14.73
CA PHE A 144 -16.96 4.12 -13.97
C PHE A 144 -16.78 5.58 -14.37
N PRO A 145 -17.79 6.43 -14.09
CA PRO A 145 -17.68 7.87 -14.30
C PRO A 145 -16.49 8.45 -13.54
N TYR A 146 -15.73 9.34 -14.17
CA TYR A 146 -14.53 9.94 -13.55
C TYR A 146 -14.84 10.67 -12.23
N THR A 147 -16.06 11.18 -12.07
CA THR A 147 -16.55 11.85 -10.86
C THR A 147 -16.72 10.91 -9.66
N GLN A 148 -16.89 9.61 -9.89
CA GLN A 148 -17.08 8.59 -8.85
C GLN A 148 -15.77 7.87 -8.47
N THR A 149 -14.63 8.32 -9.01
CA THR A 149 -13.34 7.64 -8.85
C THR A 149 -12.95 7.48 -7.38
N GLU A 150 -13.16 8.50 -6.55
CA GLU A 150 -12.78 8.46 -5.13
C GLU A 150 -13.64 7.48 -4.33
N GLU A 151 -14.95 7.45 -4.57
CA GLU A 151 -15.87 6.49 -3.94
C GLU A 151 -15.47 5.05 -4.28
N ILE A 152 -15.12 4.80 -5.54
CA ILE A 152 -14.75 3.47 -6.01
C ILE A 152 -13.37 3.07 -5.50
N ALA A 153 -12.43 4.01 -5.39
CA ALA A 153 -11.15 3.78 -4.74
C ALA A 153 -11.35 3.32 -3.29
N VAL A 154 -12.20 4.03 -2.53
CA VAL A 154 -12.56 3.65 -1.15
C VAL A 154 -13.24 2.29 -1.12
N LYS A 155 -14.14 1.98 -2.06
CA LYS A 155 -14.86 0.70 -2.12
C LYS A 155 -13.95 -0.47 -2.46
N VAL A 156 -13.02 -0.30 -3.39
CA VAL A 156 -12.02 -1.33 -3.74
C VAL A 156 -11.10 -1.57 -2.54
N LEU A 157 -10.63 -0.49 -1.91
CA LEU A 157 -9.79 -0.59 -0.73
C LEU A 157 -10.53 -1.23 0.46
N SER A 158 -11.80 -0.85 0.68
CA SER A 158 -12.62 -1.38 1.78
C SER A 158 -12.95 -2.86 1.60
N ARG A 159 -13.12 -3.33 0.36
CA ARG A 159 -13.28 -4.77 0.06
C ARG A 159 -12.03 -5.55 0.47
N SER A 160 -10.85 -5.05 0.14
CA SER A 160 -9.57 -5.63 0.58
C SER A 160 -9.45 -5.62 2.11
N PHE A 161 -9.79 -4.50 2.76
CA PHE A 161 -9.81 -4.42 4.23
C PHE A 161 -10.80 -5.41 4.86
N HIS A 162 -11.97 -5.62 4.28
CA HIS A 162 -12.94 -6.57 4.79
C HIS A 162 -12.43 -8.01 4.69
N TYR A 163 -11.73 -8.36 3.61
CA TYR A 163 -11.10 -9.68 3.51
C TYR A 163 -9.97 -9.84 4.55
N LEU A 164 -9.12 -8.82 4.69
CA LEU A 164 -8.04 -8.82 5.68
C LEU A 164 -8.57 -8.91 7.11
N ILE A 165 -9.64 -8.18 7.45
CA ILE A 165 -10.23 -8.22 8.79
C ILE A 165 -10.86 -9.59 9.06
N GLN A 166 -11.48 -10.23 8.06
CA GLN A 166 -12.00 -11.58 8.19
C GLN A 166 -10.88 -12.60 8.45
N ILE A 167 -9.78 -12.55 7.70
CA ILE A 167 -8.61 -13.42 7.93
C ILE A 167 -8.05 -13.16 9.34
N PHE A 168 -7.85 -11.89 9.69
CA PHE A 168 -7.34 -11.51 10.99
C PHE A 168 -8.19 -12.08 12.13
N LEU A 169 -9.52 -11.89 12.08
CA LEU A 169 -10.44 -12.40 13.09
C LEU A 169 -10.44 -13.94 13.16
N ARG A 170 -10.40 -14.64 12.04
CA ARG A 170 -10.33 -16.12 12.01
C ARG A 170 -9.03 -16.63 12.63
N THR A 171 -7.90 -16.05 12.26
CA THR A 171 -6.59 -16.42 12.81
C THR A 171 -6.51 -16.09 14.29
N PHE A 172 -6.99 -14.90 14.69
CA PHE A 172 -7.04 -14.49 16.09
C PHE A 172 -7.90 -15.41 16.94
N PHE A 173 -9.10 -15.76 16.46
CA PHE A 173 -10.00 -16.68 17.16
C PHE A 173 -9.42 -18.08 17.27
N SER A 174 -8.82 -18.61 16.19
CA SER A 174 -8.15 -19.91 16.20
C SER A 174 -6.98 -19.95 17.19
N PHE A 175 -6.13 -18.92 17.19
CA PHE A 175 -5.04 -18.76 18.14
C PHE A 175 -5.53 -18.71 19.59
N PHE A 176 -6.58 -17.92 19.85
CA PHE A 176 -7.17 -17.80 21.18
C PHE A 176 -7.75 -19.13 21.67
N LEU A 177 -8.51 -19.82 20.83
CA LEU A 177 -9.10 -21.11 21.15
C LEU A 177 -8.02 -22.16 21.48
N LEU A 178 -6.97 -22.23 20.65
CA LEU A 178 -5.88 -23.19 20.85
C LEU A 178 -5.10 -22.89 22.14
N SER A 179 -4.85 -21.60 22.42
CA SER A 179 -4.20 -21.17 23.66
C SER A 179 -5.06 -21.51 24.89
N TYR A 180 -6.37 -21.29 24.81
CA TYR A 180 -7.31 -21.62 25.88
C TYR A 180 -7.40 -23.13 26.14
N VAL A 181 -7.49 -23.95 25.09
CA VAL A 181 -7.50 -25.42 25.22
C VAL A 181 -6.20 -25.91 25.83
N MET A 182 -5.05 -25.39 25.40
CA MET A 182 -3.75 -25.77 25.96
C MET A 182 -3.64 -25.41 27.45
N LEU A 183 -4.14 -24.23 27.84
CA LEU A 183 -4.24 -23.81 29.24
C LEU A 183 -5.12 -24.77 30.06
N CYS A 184 -6.29 -25.14 29.56
CA CYS A 184 -7.18 -26.09 30.20
C CYS A 184 -6.50 -27.45 30.41
N ILE A 185 -5.87 -27.99 29.36
CA ILE A 185 -5.15 -29.27 29.42
C ILE A 185 -4.03 -29.22 30.45
N TYR A 186 -3.23 -28.14 30.46
CA TYR A 186 -2.16 -27.97 31.44
C TYR A 186 -2.69 -28.00 32.88
N PHE A 187 -3.79 -27.29 33.14
CA PHE A 187 -4.38 -27.19 34.48
C PHE A 187 -4.98 -28.53 34.94
N VAL A 188 -5.64 -29.26 34.04
CA VAL A 188 -6.17 -30.60 34.33
C VAL A 188 -5.04 -31.56 34.67
N TYR A 189 -3.98 -31.57 33.86
CA TYR A 189 -2.85 -32.48 34.04
C TYR A 189 -2.06 -32.17 35.32
N ASN A 190 -1.89 -30.89 35.67
CA ASN A 190 -1.09 -30.45 36.81
C ASN A 190 -1.92 -30.09 38.06
N CYS A 191 -3.23 -30.37 38.06
CA CYS A 191 -4.15 -29.95 39.13
C CYS A 191 -3.68 -30.34 40.54
N ARG A 192 -3.19 -31.58 40.72
CA ARG A 192 -2.70 -32.08 42.01
C ARG A 192 -1.47 -31.33 42.49
N LYS A 193 -0.50 -31.12 41.61
CA LYS A 193 0.73 -30.37 41.90
C LYS A 193 0.42 -28.91 42.25
N ILE A 194 -0.45 -28.28 41.45
CA ILE A 194 -0.92 -26.91 41.70
C ILE A 194 -1.61 -26.83 43.06
N ALA A 195 -2.54 -27.75 43.36
CA ALA A 195 -3.25 -27.77 44.64
C ALA A 195 -2.31 -27.91 45.84
N ILE A 196 -1.31 -28.80 45.78
CA ILE A 196 -0.31 -28.98 46.85
C ILE A 196 0.52 -27.71 47.06
N PHE A 197 1.01 -27.09 45.98
CA PHE A 197 1.83 -25.89 46.10
C PHE A 197 1.03 -24.69 46.62
N ARG A 198 -0.22 -24.54 46.17
CA ARG A 198 -1.08 -23.44 46.64
C ARG A 198 -1.56 -23.65 48.07
N SER A 199 -1.85 -24.88 48.50
CA SER A 199 -2.18 -25.17 49.91
C SER A 199 -0.98 -25.03 50.85
N SER A 200 0.23 -25.27 50.34
CA SER A 200 1.49 -25.12 51.09
C SER A 200 2.00 -23.67 51.15
N GLY A 201 1.27 -22.71 50.56
CA GLY A 201 1.61 -21.28 50.63
C GLY A 201 2.67 -20.80 49.64
N TYR A 202 3.02 -21.58 48.62
CA TYR A 202 3.98 -21.15 47.59
C TYR A 202 3.44 -19.98 46.77
N SER A 203 4.35 -19.14 46.27
CA SER A 203 3.99 -18.01 45.42
C SER A 203 3.42 -18.45 44.06
N LEU A 204 2.66 -17.56 43.40
CA LEU A 204 2.13 -17.80 42.06
C LEU A 204 3.24 -18.15 41.06
N PHE A 205 4.33 -17.40 41.10
CA PHE A 205 5.44 -17.60 40.18
C PHE A 205 6.10 -18.97 40.38
N GLU A 206 6.31 -19.41 41.62
CA GLU A 206 6.87 -20.73 41.90
C GLU A 206 5.93 -21.87 41.48
N THR A 207 4.61 -21.67 41.68
CA THR A 207 3.61 -22.68 41.31
C THR A 207 3.54 -22.90 39.79
N TYR A 208 3.65 -21.81 39.01
CA TYR A 208 3.50 -21.84 37.55
C TYR A 208 4.83 -21.68 36.79
N LYS A 209 5.97 -21.77 37.45
CA LYS A 209 7.30 -21.60 36.84
C LYS A 209 7.48 -22.50 35.62
N ASP A 210 7.09 -23.76 35.71
CA ASP A 210 7.22 -24.73 34.62
C ASP A 210 6.34 -24.35 33.42
N PHE A 211 5.15 -23.81 33.66
CA PHE A 211 4.28 -23.28 32.61
C PHE A 211 4.91 -22.10 31.88
N PHE A 212 5.48 -21.14 32.61
CA PHE A 212 6.14 -19.99 32.02
C PHE A 212 7.39 -20.41 31.22
N MET A 213 8.19 -21.33 31.75
CA MET A 213 9.34 -21.89 31.05
C MET A 213 8.93 -22.61 29.76
N MET A 214 7.87 -23.43 29.80
CA MET A 214 7.37 -24.13 28.61
C MET A 214 6.83 -23.15 27.56
N ASN A 215 6.18 -22.06 27.97
CA ASN A 215 5.77 -21.01 27.03
C ASN A 215 6.95 -20.26 26.42
N LEU A 216 7.99 -19.97 27.20
CA LEU A 216 9.19 -19.33 26.71
C LEU A 216 9.90 -20.21 25.68
N ILE A 217 10.03 -21.51 25.95
CA ILE A 217 10.59 -22.48 25.01
C ILE A 217 9.74 -22.54 23.73
N LYS A 218 8.41 -22.64 23.85
CA LYS A 218 7.48 -22.67 22.70
C LYS A 218 7.65 -21.45 21.80
N TRP A 219 7.72 -20.25 22.38
CA TRP A 219 7.89 -19.03 21.60
C TRP A 219 9.30 -18.90 21.02
N GLY A 220 10.32 -19.32 21.77
CA GLY A 220 11.70 -19.38 21.31
C GLY A 220 11.87 -20.31 20.10
N THR A 221 11.31 -21.52 20.15
CA THR A 221 11.36 -22.47 19.01
C THR A 221 10.60 -21.93 17.81
N THR A 222 9.43 -21.31 18.04
CA THR A 222 8.65 -20.66 16.96
C THR A 222 9.46 -19.56 16.28
N SER A 223 10.13 -18.70 17.04
CA SER A 223 11.00 -17.65 16.50
C SER A 223 12.17 -18.22 15.71
N VAL A 224 12.82 -19.29 16.20
CA VAL A 224 13.92 -19.96 15.49
C VAL A 224 13.46 -20.57 14.18
N ILE A 225 12.37 -21.34 14.18
CA ILE A 225 11.77 -21.93 12.97
C ILE A 225 11.46 -20.83 11.95
N PHE A 226 10.92 -19.70 12.41
CA PHE A 226 10.57 -18.59 11.54
C PHE A 226 11.78 -17.95 10.86
N LEU A 227 12.90 -17.79 11.59
CA LEU A 227 14.15 -17.26 11.02
C LEU A 227 14.72 -18.12 9.89
N PHE A 228 14.39 -19.42 9.85
CA PHE A 228 14.84 -20.34 8.82
C PHE A 228 13.86 -20.49 7.64
N LEU A 229 12.55 -20.28 7.85
CA LEU A 229 11.52 -20.57 6.84
C LEU A 229 11.01 -19.37 6.04
N ILE A 230 11.06 -18.15 6.59
CA ILE A 230 10.48 -16.96 5.96
C ILE A 230 11.56 -15.91 5.70
N GLU A 231 11.47 -15.25 4.55
CA GLU A 231 12.33 -14.13 4.16
C GLU A 231 12.50 -13.15 5.33
N ARG A 232 13.73 -12.64 5.52
CA ARG A 232 14.20 -11.89 6.70
C ARG A 232 13.57 -10.50 6.86
N GLU A 233 12.28 -10.36 6.60
CA GLU A 233 11.54 -9.13 6.86
C GLU A 233 11.31 -8.96 8.37
N PRO A 234 11.77 -7.85 8.98
CA PRO A 234 11.69 -7.62 10.43
C PRO A 234 10.24 -7.52 10.94
N LYS A 235 9.28 -7.21 10.05
CA LYS A 235 7.85 -7.07 10.38
C LYS A 235 7.25 -8.34 10.97
N TYR A 236 7.74 -9.51 10.55
CA TYR A 236 7.19 -10.78 11.04
C TYR A 236 7.70 -11.15 12.44
N LEU A 237 8.96 -10.82 12.77
CA LEU A 237 9.50 -11.00 14.12
C LEU A 237 8.72 -10.14 15.13
N PHE A 238 8.37 -8.92 14.74
CA PHE A 238 7.50 -8.06 15.53
C PHE A 238 6.14 -8.71 15.82
N ASN A 239 5.51 -9.32 14.81
CA ASN A 239 4.23 -10.01 14.98
C ASN A 239 4.32 -11.19 15.94
N ILE A 240 5.37 -12.03 15.85
CA ILE A 240 5.57 -13.16 16.77
C ILE A 240 5.71 -12.67 18.20
N PHE A 241 6.51 -11.62 18.40
CA PHE A 241 6.67 -11.01 19.72
C PHE A 241 5.35 -10.46 20.25
N PHE A 242 4.58 -9.78 19.41
CA PHE A 242 3.26 -9.24 19.76
C PHE A 242 2.27 -10.34 20.18
N PHE A 243 2.14 -11.42 19.40
CA PHE A 243 1.28 -12.55 19.75
C PHE A 243 1.76 -13.30 21.00
N SER A 244 3.07 -13.42 21.19
CA SER A 244 3.67 -13.98 22.41
C SER A 244 3.33 -13.17 23.65
N PHE A 245 3.42 -11.85 23.55
CA PHE A 245 3.09 -10.93 24.63
C PHE A 245 1.60 -11.01 24.99
N ILE A 246 0.70 -10.95 24.00
CA ILE A 246 -0.75 -11.12 24.23
C ILE A 246 -1.06 -12.48 24.84
N GLY A 247 -0.49 -13.56 24.32
CA GLY A 247 -0.69 -14.92 24.85
C GLY A 247 -0.23 -15.05 26.30
N SER A 248 0.86 -14.38 26.67
CA SER A 248 1.37 -14.36 28.04
C SER A 248 0.43 -13.62 28.98
N ILE A 249 -0.09 -12.46 28.59
CA ILE A 249 -1.10 -11.71 29.37
C ILE A 249 -2.35 -12.56 29.58
N LEU A 250 -2.88 -13.16 28.51
CA LEU A 250 -4.07 -14.01 28.60
C LEU A 250 -3.88 -15.19 29.53
N SER A 251 -2.69 -15.81 29.52
CA SER A 251 -2.36 -16.91 30.41
C SER A 251 -2.34 -16.49 31.88
N VAL A 252 -1.76 -15.32 32.19
CA VAL A 252 -1.77 -14.76 33.55
C VAL A 252 -3.20 -14.45 34.00
N VAL A 253 -4.00 -13.79 33.16
CA VAL A 253 -5.41 -13.50 33.47
C VAL A 253 -6.20 -14.78 33.72
N PHE A 254 -6.01 -15.81 32.90
CA PHE A 254 -6.66 -17.11 33.08
C PHE A 254 -6.29 -17.77 34.41
N ILE A 255 -4.99 -17.81 34.75
CA ILE A 255 -4.50 -18.34 36.03
C ILE A 255 -5.15 -17.60 37.21
N LEU A 256 -5.15 -16.26 37.20
CA LEU A 256 -5.76 -15.47 38.26
C LEU A 256 -7.28 -15.71 38.37
N SER A 257 -7.97 -15.84 37.24
CA SER A 257 -9.43 -16.09 37.21
C SER A 257 -9.80 -17.47 37.78
N THR A 258 -9.00 -18.50 37.47
CA THR A 258 -9.22 -19.86 37.95
C THR A 258 -8.93 -20.00 39.43
N GLU A 259 -7.89 -19.34 39.94
CA GLU A 259 -7.60 -19.31 41.37
C GLU A 259 -8.71 -18.64 42.18
N LYS A 260 -9.18 -17.46 41.75
CA LYS A 260 -10.29 -16.76 42.42
C LYS A 260 -11.53 -17.65 42.53
N LYS A 261 -11.85 -18.40 41.46
CA LYS A 261 -12.97 -19.35 41.46
C LYS A 261 -12.76 -20.51 42.43
N SER A 262 -11.53 -21.05 42.50
CA SER A 262 -11.19 -22.16 43.41
C SER A 262 -11.21 -21.76 44.89
N GLN A 263 -10.73 -20.55 45.22
CA GLN A 263 -10.76 -20.02 46.58
C GLN A 263 -12.20 -19.75 47.05
N LEU A 264 -13.06 -19.21 46.18
CA LEU A 264 -14.48 -19.00 46.47
C LEU A 264 -15.21 -20.33 46.74
N LEU A 265 -14.90 -21.39 45.98
CA LEU A 265 -15.44 -22.74 46.22
C LEU A 265 -14.99 -23.32 47.56
N LEU A 266 -13.73 -23.11 47.95
CA LEU A 266 -13.19 -23.55 49.24
C LEU A 266 -13.80 -22.77 50.42
N MET A 267 -14.06 -21.47 50.25
CA MET A 267 -14.70 -20.62 51.29
C MET A 267 -16.19 -20.90 51.46
N ASN A 268 -16.88 -21.36 50.41
CA ASN A 268 -18.30 -21.72 50.46
C ASN A 268 -18.56 -23.15 50.96
N GLY A 269 -17.50 -23.89 51.31
CA GLY A 269 -17.61 -25.19 51.95
C GLY A 269 -18.19 -26.28 51.05
N GLY A 270 -17.50 -26.60 49.93
CA GLY A 270 -17.70 -27.86 49.18
C GLY A 270 -19.01 -27.98 48.42
#